data_AF-A0A7J4RVP0-F1
#
_entry.id   AF-A0A7J4RVP0-F1
#
_cell.length_a   1.000
_cell.length_b   1.000
_cell.length_c   1.000
_cell.angle_alpha   90.00
_cell.angle_beta   90.00
_cell.angle_gamma   90.00
#
_symmetry.space_group_name_H-M   'P 1'
#
loop_
_entity.id
_entity.type
_entity.pdbx_description
1 polymer ?
#
loop_
_entity_poly.entity_id
_entity_poly.type
_entity_poly.pdbx_seq_one_letter_code
_entity_poly.pdbx_strand_id
1 'polypeptide(L)' 'MLVPVRCFTCGNLIADKFKDYQNRVKGGEDSAKVLDSLGVKRYCCRTMLLTSVETITQVIPFYEAIRRRQQEVQSELE' A
#
# COMPACT_ATOMS: atom_id res chain seq x y z
N MET A 1 -1.28 6.80 -1.03
CA MET A 1 -0.05 6.39 -1.72
C MET A 1 0.22 4.92 -1.46
N LEU A 2 0.92 4.27 -2.38
CA LEU A 2 1.24 2.84 -2.31
C LEU A 2 2.44 2.59 -1.40
N VAL A 3 2.59 1.34 -0.97
CA VAL A 3 3.74 0.87 -0.17
C VAL A 3 5.03 0.95 -0.98
N PRO A 4 6.17 1.29 -0.35
CA PRO A 4 7.45 1.32 -1.05
C PRO A 4 7.82 -0.05 -1.65
N VAL A 5 8.33 -0.04 -2.89
CA VAL A 5 8.75 -1.26 -3.60
C VAL A 5 9.89 -1.98 -2.86
N ARG A 6 10.85 -1.20 -2.37
CA ARG A 6 12.03 -1.68 -1.63
C ARG A 6 12.16 -0.93 -0.30
N CYS A 7 12.85 -1.55 0.66
CA CYS A 7 13.21 -0.88 1.90
C CYS A 7 14.17 0.29 1.67
N PHE A 8 13.93 1.42 2.35
CA PHE A 8 14.80 2.59 2.27
C PHE A 8 16.21 2.34 2.82
N THR A 9 16.39 1.43 3.78
CA THR A 9 17.71 1.15 4.38
C THR A 9 18.39 -0.05 3.75
N CYS A 10 17.71 -1.19 3.70
CA CYS A 10 18.30 -2.47 3.29
C CYS A 10 18.22 -2.70 1.77
N GLY A 11 17.38 -1.97 1.03
CA GLY A 11 17.13 -2.21 -0.39
C GLY A 11 16.40 -3.52 -0.73
N ASN A 12 16.10 -4.37 0.27
CA ASN A 12 15.33 -5.60 0.04
C ASN A 12 13.94 -5.31 -0.51
N LEU A 13 13.42 -6.25 -1.30
CA LEU A 13 12.05 -6.23 -1.81
C LEU A 13 11.05 -6.39 -0.65
N ILE A 14 10.04 -5.52 -0.63
CA ILE A 14 9.00 -5.49 0.43
C ILE A 14 7.59 -5.54 -0.17
N ALA A 15 7.37 -4.91 -1.32
CA ALA A 15 6.02 -4.78 -1.90
C ALA A 15 5.37 -6.11 -2.28
N ASP A 16 6.16 -7.16 -2.54
CA ASP A 16 5.67 -8.51 -2.79
C ASP A 16 4.93 -9.10 -1.58
N LYS A 17 5.43 -8.83 -0.37
CA LYS A 17 4.94 -9.42 0.89
C LYS A 17 3.84 -8.61 1.55
N PHE A 18 3.64 -7.36 1.14
CA PHE A 18 2.77 -6.44 1.85
C PHE A 18 1.29 -6.88 1.87
N LYS A 19 0.76 -7.36 0.74
CA LYS A 19 -0.64 -7.84 0.67
C LYS A 19 -0.89 -9.03 1.60
N ASP A 20 0.03 -10.01 1.59
CA ASP A 20 -0.07 -11.19 2.43
C ASP A 20 0.03 -10.83 3.92
N TYR A 21 0.96 -9.92 4.27
CA TYR A 21 1.07 -9.38 5.61
C TYR A 21 -0.24 -8.72 6.07
N GLN A 22 -0.80 -7.84 5.24
CA GLN A 22 -2.02 -7.10 5.58
C GLN A 22 -3.23 -8.03 5.74
N ASN A 23 -3.36 -9.06 4.89
CA ASN A 23 -4.45 -10.03 4.97
C ASN A 23 -4.39 -10.87 6.25
N ARG A 24 -3.19 -11.35 6.63
CA ARG A 24 -3.00 -12.15 7.86
C ARG A 24 -3.23 -11.34 9.13
N VAL A 25 -2.72 -10.11 9.16
CA VAL A 25 -2.94 -9.20 10.30
C VAL A 25 -4.42 -8.84 10.43
N LYS A 26 -5.13 -8.59 9.31
CA LYS A 26 -6.60 -8.41 9.31
C LYS A 26 -7.35 -9.68 9.74
N GLY A 27 -6.79 -10.85 9.51
CA GLY A 27 -7.30 -12.14 9.99
C GLY A 27 -7.11 -12.37 11.49
N GLY A 28 -6.46 -11.46 12.21
CA GLY A 28 -6.24 -11.54 13.66
C GLY A 28 -4.96 -12.26 14.07
N GLU A 29 -4.07 -12.57 13.12
CA GLU A 29 -2.74 -13.09 13.45
C GLU A 29 -1.85 -11.99 14.05
N ASP A 30 -1.00 -12.37 15.01
CA ASP A 30 -0.03 -11.45 15.61
C ASP A 30 1.02 -10.99 14.58
N SER A 31 1.28 -9.68 14.56
CA SER A 31 2.14 -9.05 13.55
C SER A 31 3.57 -9.58 13.59
N ALA A 32 4.11 -9.94 14.77
CA ALA A 32 5.48 -10.47 14.86
C ALA A 32 5.59 -11.85 14.22
N LYS A 33 4.63 -12.75 14.51
CA LYS A 33 4.59 -14.10 13.93
C LYS A 33 4.44 -14.06 12.41
N VAL A 34 3.61 -13.15 11.89
CA VAL A 34 3.45 -12.98 10.44
C VAL A 34 4.76 -12.54 9.80
N LEU A 35 5.46 -11.55 10.37
CA LEU A 35 6.74 -11.06 9.84
C LEU A 35 7.83 -12.14 9.86
N ASP A 36 7.86 -12.97 10.90
CA ASP A 36 8.77 -14.12 11.00
C ASP A 36 8.46 -15.17 9.92
N SER A 37 7.18 -15.48 9.71
CA SER A 37 6.74 -16.43 8.67
C SER A 37 7.06 -15.96 7.24
N LEU A 38 7.05 -14.64 7.00
CA LEU A 38 7.41 -14.02 5.72
C LEU A 38 8.92 -13.88 5.51
N GLY A 39 9.74 -14.33 6.47
CA GLY A 39 11.20 -14.32 6.39
C GLY A 39 11.81 -12.93 6.51
N VAL A 40 11.09 -11.94 7.05
CA VAL A 40 11.61 -10.57 7.21
C VAL A 40 12.44 -10.50 8.50
N LYS A 41 13.74 -10.77 8.41
CA LYS A 41 14.62 -10.85 9.59
C LYS A 41 15.09 -9.49 10.12
N ARG A 42 15.43 -8.55 9.22
CA ARG A 42 16.02 -7.26 9.62
C ARG A 42 14.95 -6.27 10.09
N TYR A 43 15.23 -5.57 11.19
CA TYR A 43 14.31 -4.59 11.76
C TYR A 43 13.93 -3.47 10.77
N CYS A 44 14.90 -2.97 9.98
CA CYS A 44 14.64 -1.89 9.02
C CYS A 44 13.60 -2.28 7.95
N CYS A 45 13.64 -3.53 7.49
CA CYS A 45 12.67 -4.03 6.53
C CYS A 45 11.32 -4.35 7.23
N ARG A 46 11.30 -4.70 8.54
CA ARG A 46 10.06 -4.86 9.35
C ARG A 46 9.34 -3.54 9.60
N THR A 47 10.08 -2.49 9.96
CA THR A 47 9.50 -1.16 10.22
C THR A 47 8.69 -0.69 9.02
N MET A 48 9.19 -0.92 7.80
CA MET A 48 8.46 -0.54 6.58
C MET A 48 7.09 -1.20 6.44
N LEU A 49 6.94 -2.47 6.80
CA LEU A 49 5.65 -3.18 6.76
C LEU A 49 4.72 -2.75 7.91
N LEU A 50 5.29 -2.46 9.09
CA LEU A 50 4.53 -2.05 10.27
C LEU A 50 3.95 -0.64 10.11
N THR A 51 4.71 0.30 9.54
CA THR A 51 4.31 1.71 9.45
C THR A 51 3.64 2.08 8.13
N SER A 52 3.64 1.18 7.13
CA SER A 52 3.05 1.46 5.82
C SER A 52 1.53 1.55 5.90
N VAL A 53 0.98 2.66 5.42
CA VAL A 53 -0.46 2.90 5.29
C VAL A 53 -0.79 3.22 3.83
N GLU A 54 -1.73 2.48 3.25
CA GLU A 54 -2.18 2.69 1.88
C GLU A 54 -3.24 3.80 1.81
N THR A 55 -2.83 5.05 1.65
CA THR A 55 -3.77 6.18 1.49
C THR A 55 -4.32 6.32 0.06
N ILE A 56 -3.93 5.43 -0.86
CA ILE A 56 -4.31 5.54 -2.29
C ILE A 56 -5.81 5.39 -2.49
N THR A 57 -6.45 4.51 -1.72
CA THR A 57 -7.88 4.24 -1.78
C THR A 57 -8.73 5.48 -1.46
N GLN A 58 -8.21 6.40 -0.64
CA GLN A 58 -8.90 7.65 -0.30
C GLN A 58 -8.79 8.70 -1.42
N VAL A 59 -7.72 8.63 -2.22
CA VAL A 59 -7.39 9.65 -3.22
C VAL A 59 -7.99 9.34 -4.60
N ILE A 60 -8.14 8.05 -4.95
CA ILE A 60 -8.71 7.61 -6.24
C ILE A 60 -10.09 8.25 -6.54
N PRO A 61 -11.08 8.27 -5.62
CA PRO A 61 -12.41 8.80 -5.92
C PRO A 61 -12.41 10.27 -6.32
N PHE A 62 -11.48 11.05 -5.75
CA PHE A 62 -11.33 12.47 -6.08
C PHE A 62 -10.87 12.67 -7.52
N TYR A 63 -9.88 11.90 -7.97
CA TYR A 63 -9.40 11.96 -9.35
C TYR A 63 -10.42 11.41 -10.36
N GLU A 64 -11.22 10.42 -9.96
CA GLU A 64 -12.33 9.92 -10.78
C GLU A 64 -13.43 10.98 -10.94
N ALA A 65 -13.82 11.67 -9.87
CA ALA A 65 -14.80 12.74 -9.92
C ALA A 65 -14.35 13.92 -10.79
N ILE A 66 -13.09 14.33 -10.67
CA ILE A 66 -12.52 15.39 -11.54
C ILE A 66 -12.54 14.96 -13.01
N ARG A 67 -12.14 13.72 -13.33
CA ARG A 67 -12.14 13.22 -14.71
C ARG A 67 -13.54 13.17 -15.32
N ARG A 68 -14.56 12.73 -14.55
CA ARG A 68 -15.95 12.72 -15.02
C ARG A 68 -16.43 14.13 -15.36
N ARG A 69 -16.17 15.10 -14.47
CA ARG A 69 -16.54 16.50 -14.69
C ARG A 69 -15.86 17.10 -15.92
N GLN A 70 -14.60 16.75 -16.18
CA GLN A 70 -13.90 17.19 -17.40
C GLN A 70 -14.54 16.64 -18.67
N GLN A 71 -14.99 15.39 -18.64
CA GLN A 71 -15.69 14.77 -19.78
C GLN A 71 -17.06 15.41 -20.03
N GLU A 72 -17.82 15.69 -18.97
CA GLU A 72 -19.11 16.40 -19.05
C GLU A 72 -18.93 17.79 -19.68
N VAL A 73 -17.99 18.60 -19.17
CA VAL A 73 -17.70 19.93 -19.73
C VAL A 73 -17.23 19.86 -21.18
N GLN A 74 -16.39 18.88 -21.52
CA GLN A 74 -15.95 18.70 -22.91
C GLN A 74 -17.14 18.38 -23.83
N SER A 75 -18.09 17.56 -23.39
CA SER A 75 -19.29 17.23 -24.15
C SER A 75 -20.29 18.37 -24.29
N GLU A 76 -20.27 19.35 -23.36
CA GLU A 76 -21.08 20.57 -23.45
C GLU A 76 -20.48 21.63 -24.40
N LEU A 77 -19.17 21.55 -24.64
CA LEU A 77 -18.43 22.49 -25.50
C LEU A 77 -18.39 22.05 -26.97
N GLU A 78 -18.70 20.79 -27.25
CA GLU A 78 -18.89 20.22 -28.60
C GLU A 78 -20.35 20.36 -29.07
#